data_AF-A0A2E4MZA5-F1
#
_entry.id   AF-A0A2E4MZA5-F1
#
_cell.length_a   1.000
_cell.length_b   1.000
_cell.length_c   1.000
_cell.angle_alpha   90.00
_cell.angle_beta   90.00
_cell.angle_gamma   90.00
#
_symmetry.space_group_name_H-M   'P 1'
#
loop_
_entity.id
_entity.type
_entity.pdbx_description
1 polymer ?
#
loop_
_entity_poly.entity_id
_entity_poly.type
_entity_poly.pdbx_seq_one_letter_code
_entity_poly.pdbx_strand_id
1 'polypeptide(L)'
;VGTGLTTIWSVHLGAVLKMARWPYIPCTNIYEHPLIDEFTILGGHVPVPDAPGLGVTISEDAVERYRVEDHFVKPTPRQIHTIHWPDGRDTHYPNGDYREAFLQGKLTGFLPGISLDRRIDDGSNDFEQEYKDRFGAAAG
;
A
#
# COMPACT_ATOMS: atom_id res chain seq x y z
N VAL A 1 -1.51 -8.40 -1.81
CA VAL A 1 -1.02 -7.73 -0.59
C VAL A 1 -1.53 -8.49 0.60
N GLY A 2 -0.66 -8.92 1.50
CA GLY A 2 -1.06 -9.66 2.69
C GLY A 2 0.15 -10.01 3.57
N THR A 3 -0.12 -10.73 4.66
CA THR A 3 0.93 -11.25 5.55
C THR A 3 1.68 -12.42 4.89
N GLY A 4 2.66 -12.99 5.60
CA GLY A 4 3.34 -14.21 5.16
C GLY A 4 2.37 -15.36 4.87
N LEU A 5 1.29 -15.50 5.64
CA LEU A 5 0.28 -16.54 5.41
C LEU A 5 -0.40 -16.42 4.03
N THR A 6 -0.89 -15.23 3.66
CA THR A 6 -1.49 -14.99 2.34
C THR A 6 -0.48 -15.23 1.23
N THR A 7 0.78 -14.89 1.48
CA THR A 7 1.86 -15.10 0.52
C THR A 7 2.12 -16.59 0.32
N ILE A 8 2.28 -17.39 1.38
CA ILE A 8 2.52 -18.83 1.29
C ILE A 8 1.32 -19.58 0.71
N TRP A 9 0.09 -19.17 1.02
CA TRP A 9 -1.08 -19.68 0.33
C TRP A 9 -1.00 -19.48 -1.19
N SER A 10 -0.59 -18.28 -1.61
CA SER A 10 -0.40 -17.98 -3.04
C SER A 10 0.73 -18.79 -3.68
N VAL A 11 1.78 -19.10 -2.91
CA VAL A 11 2.90 -19.97 -3.33
C VAL A 11 2.42 -21.39 -3.61
N HIS A 12 1.61 -21.97 -2.72
CA HIS A 12 0.98 -23.28 -2.93
C HIS A 12 0.12 -23.30 -4.19
N LEU A 13 -0.70 -22.26 -4.41
CA LEU A 13 -1.47 -22.12 -5.64
C LEU A 13 -0.57 -22.03 -6.88
N GLY A 14 0.50 -21.24 -6.82
CA GLY A 14 1.48 -21.12 -7.90
C GLY A 14 2.20 -22.42 -8.23
N ALA A 15 2.41 -23.28 -7.24
CA ALA A 15 3.08 -24.58 -7.41
C ALA A 15 2.24 -25.59 -8.20
N VAL A 16 0.90 -25.54 -8.09
CA VAL A 16 0.00 -26.54 -8.69
C VAL A 16 -0.71 -26.06 -9.96
N LEU A 17 -0.90 -24.75 -10.12
CA LEU A 17 -1.62 -24.17 -11.26
C LEU A 17 -0.70 -24.01 -12.47
N LYS A 18 -0.58 -25.07 -13.28
CA LYS A 18 0.28 -25.13 -14.48
C LYS A 18 0.07 -24.01 -15.52
N MET A 19 -1.11 -23.39 -15.53
CA MET A 19 -1.47 -22.31 -16.47
C MET A 19 -1.49 -20.93 -15.81
N ALA A 20 -1.12 -20.80 -14.53
CA ALA A 20 -1.07 -19.52 -13.85
C ALA A 20 0.02 -18.64 -14.47
N ARG A 21 -0.38 -17.50 -15.04
CA ARG A 21 0.52 -16.42 -15.45
C ARG A 21 0.45 -15.33 -14.40
N TRP A 22 1.04 -15.58 -13.23
CA TRP A 22 0.90 -14.70 -12.07
C TRP A 22 2.21 -13.99 -11.70
N PRO A 23 2.42 -12.73 -12.12
CA PRO A 23 3.33 -11.84 -11.41
C PRO A 23 2.63 -11.41 -10.12
N TYR A 24 2.70 -12.24 -9.08
CA TYR A 24 2.13 -11.89 -7.77
C TYR A 24 3.09 -10.94 -7.05
N ILE A 25 2.60 -9.76 -6.68
CA ILE A 25 3.33 -8.83 -5.84
C ILE A 25 2.67 -8.89 -4.45
N PRO A 26 3.19 -9.73 -3.53
CA PRO A 26 2.62 -9.86 -2.18
C PRO A 26 2.77 -8.59 -1.35
N CYS A 27 3.68 -7.70 -1.74
CA CYS A 27 4.09 -6.52 -0.97
C CYS A 27 4.48 -6.86 0.47
N THR A 28 5.00 -8.06 0.74
CA THR A 28 5.49 -8.42 2.09
C THR A 28 6.59 -7.51 2.59
N ASN A 29 7.34 -6.90 1.67
CA ASN A 29 8.43 -5.96 1.95
C ASN A 29 7.99 -4.56 2.39
N ILE A 30 6.69 -4.22 2.36
CA ILE A 30 6.20 -2.94 2.89
C ILE A 30 5.83 -3.04 4.37
N TYR A 31 5.84 -4.26 4.92
CA TYR A 31 5.62 -4.54 6.32
C TYR A 31 6.96 -4.84 7.00
N GLU A 32 7.06 -4.46 8.27
CA GLU A 32 8.25 -4.73 9.09
C GLU A 32 8.51 -6.24 9.25
N HIS A 33 7.44 -7.04 9.35
CA HIS A 33 7.53 -8.48 9.59
C HIS A 33 6.36 -9.23 8.93
N PRO A 34 6.57 -10.44 8.39
CA PRO A 34 5.52 -11.23 7.73
C PRO A 34 4.60 -12.02 8.69
N LEU A 35 4.86 -11.96 10.00
CA LEU A 35 4.14 -12.65 11.09
C LEU A 35 4.19 -14.19 11.05
N ILE A 36 5.13 -14.76 10.29
CA ILE A 36 5.42 -16.20 10.26
C ILE A 36 6.92 -16.40 10.47
N ASP A 37 7.29 -17.57 10.97
CA ASP A 37 8.70 -17.92 11.17
C ASP A 37 9.38 -18.27 9.82
N GLU A 38 10.68 -18.02 9.74
CA GLU A 38 11.57 -18.46 8.64
C GLU A 38 11.15 -18.02 7.21
N PHE A 39 10.49 -16.88 7.06
CA PHE A 39 10.12 -16.37 5.74
C PHE A 39 11.28 -15.66 5.03
N THR A 40 11.87 -16.32 4.03
CA THR A 40 12.99 -15.78 3.25
C THR A 40 12.69 -15.76 1.75
N ILE A 41 12.94 -14.62 1.11
CA ILE A 41 12.92 -14.48 -0.36
C ILE A 41 14.34 -14.63 -0.90
N LEU A 42 14.54 -15.55 -1.84
CA LEU A 42 15.82 -15.85 -2.47
C LEU A 42 15.75 -15.54 -3.96
N GLY A 43 16.48 -14.52 -4.42
CA GLY A 43 16.52 -14.16 -5.85
C GLY A 43 15.15 -13.85 -6.46
N GLY A 44 14.23 -13.27 -5.68
CA GLY A 44 12.85 -13.00 -6.11
C GLY A 44 11.91 -14.22 -6.09
N HIS A 45 12.37 -15.34 -5.54
CA HIS A 45 11.62 -16.59 -5.42
C HIS A 45 11.46 -16.96 -3.95
N VAL A 46 10.48 -17.81 -3.66
CA VAL A 46 10.24 -18.35 -2.32
C VAL A 46 10.04 -19.87 -2.46
N PRO A 47 10.67 -20.68 -1.61
CA PRO A 47 10.46 -22.13 -1.65
C PRO A 47 9.00 -22.46 -1.32
N VAL A 48 8.47 -23.51 -1.95
CA VAL A 48 7.16 -24.07 -1.59
C VAL A 48 7.37 -24.96 -0.37
N PRO A 49 6.73 -24.67 0.78
CA PRO A 49 6.83 -25.53 1.96
C PRO A 49 6.24 -26.92 1.72
N ASP A 50 6.81 -27.94 2.34
CA ASP A 50 6.46 -29.35 2.20
C ASP A 50 5.79 -29.95 3.45
N ALA A 51 5.82 -29.24 4.58
CA ALA A 51 5.10 -29.61 5.79
C ALA A 51 3.56 -29.49 5.63
N PRO A 52 2.76 -30.21 6.45
CA PRO A 52 1.30 -30.20 6.33
C PRO A 52 0.65 -28.82 6.42
N GLY A 53 -0.48 -28.66 5.73
CA GLY A 53 -1.21 -27.38 5.67
C GLY A 53 -0.48 -26.35 4.81
N LEU A 54 -0.27 -25.14 5.35
CA LEU A 54 0.55 -24.13 4.68
C LEU A 54 2.06 -24.41 4.81
N GLY A 55 2.45 -25.30 5.71
CA GLY A 55 3.85 -25.65 5.97
C GLY A 55 4.67 -24.53 6.62
N VAL A 56 4.02 -23.57 7.29
CA VAL A 56 4.66 -22.49 8.05
C VAL A 56 3.98 -22.31 9.41
N THR A 57 4.72 -21.76 10.36
CA THR A 57 4.26 -21.48 11.72
C THR A 57 4.07 -19.97 11.90
N ILE A 58 3.06 -19.58 12.68
CA ILE A 58 2.85 -18.19 13.08
C ILE A 58 3.90 -17.82 14.13
N SER A 59 4.53 -16.66 13.96
CA SER A 59 5.49 -16.15 14.91
C SER A 59 4.75 -15.48 16.08
N GLU A 60 4.48 -16.22 17.15
CA GLU A 60 3.75 -15.73 18.34
C GLU A 60 4.45 -14.50 18.95
N ASP A 61 5.78 -14.50 19.00
CA ASP A 61 6.57 -13.35 19.47
C ASP A 61 6.33 -12.09 18.62
N ALA A 62 6.21 -12.26 17.30
CA ALA A 62 5.92 -11.14 16.40
C ALA A 62 4.46 -10.69 16.55
N VAL A 63 3.52 -11.62 16.69
CA VAL A 63 2.11 -11.31 16.92
C VAL A 63 1.95 -10.47 18.18
N GLU A 64 2.60 -10.86 19.29
CA GLU A 64 2.55 -10.07 20.52
C GLU A 64 3.26 -8.73 20.39
N ARG A 65 4.42 -8.67 19.74
CA ARG A 65 5.16 -7.42 19.52
C ARG A 65 4.38 -6.39 18.71
N TYR A 66 3.64 -6.83 17.70
CA TYR A 66 2.88 -5.96 16.79
C TYR A 66 1.39 -5.91 17.12
N ARG A 67 0.99 -6.40 18.30
CA ARG A 67 -0.39 -6.34 18.77
C ARG A 67 -0.84 -4.87 18.86
N VAL A 68 -2.07 -4.62 18.40
CA VAL A 68 -2.74 -3.33 18.52
C VAL A 68 -4.07 -3.53 19.24
N GLU A 69 -4.63 -2.46 19.78
CA GLU A 69 -5.99 -2.46 20.34
C GLU A 69 -7.02 -2.89 19.29
N ASP A 70 -8.11 -3.54 19.71
CA ASP A 70 -9.13 -4.09 18.80
C ASP A 70 -9.74 -3.04 17.85
N HIS A 71 -9.86 -1.80 18.33
CA HIS A 71 -10.37 -0.66 17.57
C HIS A 71 -9.26 0.31 17.14
N PHE A 72 -8.01 -0.17 17.02
CA PHE A 72 -6.91 0.67 16.59
C PHE A 72 -7.16 1.21 15.18
N VAL A 73 -7.23 2.54 15.08
CA VAL A 73 -7.25 3.24 13.81
C VAL A 73 -5.89 3.88 13.61
N LYS A 74 -5.18 3.47 12.55
CA LYS A 74 -3.90 4.07 12.19
C LYS A 74 -4.12 5.57 11.95
N PRO A 75 -3.41 6.46 12.66
CA PRO A 75 -3.45 7.89 12.39
C PRO A 75 -3.06 8.13 10.93
N THR A 76 -3.92 8.84 10.20
CA THR A 76 -3.62 9.24 8.83
C THR A 76 -3.08 10.66 8.89
N PRO A 77 -1.78 10.89 8.63
CA PRO A 77 -1.24 12.24 8.60
C PRO A 77 -1.94 13.03 7.50
N ARG A 78 -2.03 14.36 7.66
CA ARG A 78 -2.48 15.23 6.58
C ARG A 78 -1.53 15.09 5.40
N GLN A 79 -2.09 15.20 4.20
CA GLN A 79 -1.37 14.93 2.97
C GLN A 79 -1.80 15.94 1.92
N ILE A 80 -0.92 16.18 0.97
CA ILE A 80 -1.25 16.92 -0.25
C ILE A 80 -0.80 16.05 -1.41
N HIS A 81 -1.78 15.53 -2.15
CA HIS A 81 -1.56 14.79 -3.39
C HIS A 81 -1.70 15.78 -4.52
N THR A 82 -0.68 15.88 -5.38
CA THR A 82 -0.68 16.76 -6.54
C THR A 82 -0.53 15.92 -7.80
N ILE A 83 -1.57 15.91 -8.63
CA ILE A 83 -1.50 15.33 -9.97
C ILE A 83 -0.98 16.42 -10.91
N HIS A 84 0.18 16.20 -11.51
CA HIS A 84 0.74 17.05 -12.54
C HIS A 84 0.28 16.55 -13.90
N TRP A 85 -0.49 17.38 -14.61
CA TRP A 85 -1.01 17.05 -15.93
C TRP A 85 0.00 17.41 -17.03
N PRO A 86 0.01 16.68 -18.16
CA PRO A 86 0.95 16.94 -19.25
C PRO A 86 0.83 18.34 -19.89
N ASP A 87 -0.31 18.99 -19.70
CA ASP A 87 -0.58 20.36 -20.18
C ASP A 87 -0.15 21.45 -19.19
N GLY A 88 0.53 21.08 -18.11
CA GLY A 88 1.06 22.01 -17.10
C GLY A 88 0.06 22.41 -16.01
N ARG A 89 -1.15 21.84 -16.00
CA ARG A 89 -2.09 22.02 -14.88
C ARG A 89 -1.72 21.13 -13.71
N ASP A 90 -2.06 21.57 -12.51
CA ASP A 90 -2.00 20.76 -11.30
C ASP A 90 -3.41 20.55 -10.73
N THR A 91 -3.65 19.40 -10.12
CA THR A 91 -4.87 19.15 -9.32
C THR A 91 -4.48 18.61 -7.96
N HIS A 92 -4.99 19.26 -6.90
CA HIS A 92 -4.64 18.96 -5.52
C HIS A 92 -5.78 18.22 -4.81
N TYR A 93 -5.41 17.22 -4.02
CA TYR A 93 -6.32 16.46 -3.16
C TYR A 93 -5.73 16.34 -1.74
N PRO A 94 -6.56 16.42 -0.68
CA PRO A 94 -6.08 16.29 0.70
C PRO A 94 -5.74 14.83 1.07
N ASN A 95 -6.07 13.87 0.20
CA ASN A 95 -5.93 12.43 0.40
C ASN A 95 -5.99 11.71 -0.98
N GLY A 96 -6.17 10.39 -0.95
CA GLY A 96 -6.25 9.54 -2.15
C GLY A 96 -7.58 9.54 -2.91
N ASP A 97 -8.53 10.43 -2.60
CA ASP A 97 -9.92 10.36 -3.10
C ASP A 97 -10.05 10.64 -4.61
N TYR A 98 -9.02 11.15 -5.28
CA TYR A 98 -8.97 11.20 -6.75
C TYR A 98 -9.17 9.82 -7.40
N ARG A 99 -8.87 8.73 -6.69
CA ARG A 99 -9.15 7.37 -7.16
C ARG A 99 -10.64 7.14 -7.38
N GLU A 100 -11.50 7.68 -6.53
CA GLU A 100 -12.95 7.57 -6.70
C GLU A 100 -13.41 8.35 -7.93
N ALA A 101 -12.88 9.55 -8.13
CA ALA A 101 -13.16 10.33 -9.33
C ALA A 101 -12.71 9.60 -10.62
N PHE A 102 -11.57 8.90 -10.57
CA PHE A 102 -11.12 8.03 -11.66
C PHE A 102 -12.07 6.85 -11.89
N LEU A 103 -12.45 6.12 -10.84
CA LEU A 103 -13.38 4.98 -10.94
C LEU A 103 -14.76 5.40 -11.47
N GLN A 104 -15.19 6.62 -11.19
CA GLN A 104 -16.43 7.22 -11.72
C GLN A 104 -16.28 7.75 -13.16
N GLY A 105 -15.11 7.61 -13.79
CA GLY A 105 -14.84 8.11 -15.15
C GLY A 105 -14.73 9.63 -15.25
N LYS A 106 -14.60 10.35 -14.13
CA LYS A 106 -14.46 11.82 -14.09
C LYS A 106 -13.02 12.28 -14.29
N LEU A 107 -12.06 11.42 -13.97
CA LEU A 107 -10.64 11.64 -14.27
C LEU A 107 -10.21 10.68 -15.38
N THR A 108 -9.44 11.22 -16.32
CA THR A 108 -8.72 10.36 -17.25
C THR A 108 -7.66 9.58 -16.47
N GLY A 109 -7.42 8.33 -16.87
CA GLY A 109 -6.38 7.50 -16.27
C GLY A 109 -4.96 7.94 -16.65
N PHE A 110 -4.09 6.97 -16.87
CA PHE A 110 -2.70 7.24 -17.22
C PHE A 110 -2.56 7.86 -18.62
N LEU A 111 -2.15 9.12 -18.65
CA LEU A 111 -1.72 9.84 -19.85
C LEU A 111 -0.19 9.93 -19.89
N PRO A 112 0.46 9.84 -21.06
CA PRO A 112 1.90 10.08 -21.15
C PRO A 112 2.28 11.45 -20.57
N GLY A 113 3.23 11.47 -19.65
CA GLY A 113 3.69 12.69 -18.97
C GLY A 113 2.92 13.09 -17.71
N ILE A 114 1.88 12.34 -17.31
CA ILE A 114 1.23 12.56 -16.02
C ILE A 114 2.13 12.08 -14.88
N SER A 115 2.20 12.82 -13.77
CA SER A 115 2.87 12.37 -12.54
C SER A 115 2.05 12.70 -11.30
N LEU A 116 2.39 12.05 -10.19
CA LEU A 116 1.75 12.23 -8.90
C LEU A 116 2.82 12.47 -7.84
N ASP A 117 2.76 13.63 -7.20
CA ASP A 117 3.54 13.93 -6.00
C ASP A 117 2.67 13.82 -4.76
N ARG A 118 3.27 13.34 -3.66
CA ARG A 118 2.62 13.25 -2.36
C ARG A 118 3.49 13.90 -1.30
N ARG A 119 3.02 15.02 -0.75
CA ARG A 119 3.61 15.68 0.42
C ARG A 119 2.88 15.22 1.68
N ILE A 120 3.61 14.69 2.65
CA ILE A 120 3.07 14.29 3.97
C ILE A 120 3.35 15.43 4.95
N ASP A 121 2.41 15.70 5.86
CA ASP A 121 2.58 16.67 6.93
C ASP A 121 3.80 16.32 7.79
N ASP A 122 4.80 17.18 7.73
CA ASP A 122 6.05 17.11 8.48
C ASP A 122 6.03 18.02 9.71
N GLY A 123 4.90 18.68 10.00
CA GLY A 123 4.74 19.63 11.09
C GLY A 123 5.34 21.01 10.80
N SER A 124 5.81 21.27 9.59
CA SER A 124 6.38 22.58 9.23
C SER A 124 5.30 23.64 9.01
N ASN A 125 5.65 24.91 9.29
CA ASN A 125 4.81 26.05 8.94
C ASN A 125 4.56 26.15 7.42
N ASP A 126 5.54 25.72 6.62
CA ASP A 126 5.43 25.71 5.16
C ASP A 126 4.34 24.73 4.70
N PHE A 127 4.29 23.54 5.29
CA PHE A 127 3.21 22.59 5.01
C PHE A 127 1.85 23.15 5.45
N GLU A 128 1.78 23.72 6.65
CA GLU A 128 0.54 24.30 7.19
C GLU A 128 -0.02 25.41 6.29
N GLN A 129 0.85 26.30 5.81
CA GLN A 129 0.49 27.37 4.91
C GLN A 129 0.00 26.82 3.56
N GLU A 130 0.75 25.90 2.94
CA GLU A 130 0.36 25.29 1.67
C GLU A 130 -0.97 24.55 1.77
N TYR A 131 -1.18 23.80 2.86
CA TYR A 131 -2.40 23.05 3.08
C TYR A 131 -3.62 23.98 3.20
N LYS A 132 -3.48 25.09 3.93
CA LYS A 132 -4.51 26.12 4.05
C LYS A 132 -4.79 26.82 2.72
N ASP A 133 -3.76 27.15 1.96
CA ASP A 133 -3.93 27.81 0.65
C ASP A 133 -4.68 26.92 -0.34
N ARG A 134 -4.45 25.60 -0.28
CA ARG A 134 -5.07 24.61 -1.18
C ARG A 134 -6.47 24.18 -0.75
N PHE A 135 -6.71 24.05 0.56
CA PHE A 135 -7.93 23.41 1.09
C PHE A 135 -8.68 24.22 2.14
N GLY A 136 -8.16 25.38 2.55
CA GLY A 136 -8.67 26.19 3.66
C GLY A 136 -9.94 27.00 3.37
N ALA A 137 -10.50 26.95 2.15
CA ALA A 137 -11.70 27.70 1.79
C ALA A 137 -12.79 26.80 1.16
N ALA A 138 -13.53 26.11 2.03
CA ALA A 138 -14.90 25.63 1.78
C ALA A 138 -15.69 25.50 3.10
N ALA A 139 -15.53 26.47 4.01
CA ALA A 139 -16.36 26.63 5.19
C ALA A 139 -16.83 28.09 5.26
N GLY A 140 -17.75 28.44 4.35
CA GLY A 140 -18.54 29.65 4.33
C GLY A 140 -19.93 29.31 3.84
#